data_AF-A0A2V6CMY5-F1
#
_entry.id   AF-A0A2V6CMY5-F1
#
_cell.length_a   1.000
_cell.length_b   1.000
_cell.length_c   1.000
_cell.angle_alpha   90.00
_cell.angle_beta   90.00
_cell.angle_gamma   90.00
#
_symmetry.space_group_name_H-M   'P 1'
#
loop_
_entity.id
_entity.type
_entity.pdbx_description
1 polymer ?
#
loop_
_entity_poly.entity_id
_entity_poly.type
_entity_poly.pdbx_seq_one_letter_code
_entity_poly.pdbx_strand_id
1 'polypeptide(L)' 'MRISEMNWMMVEGYLKKDDRCVLPLGSTEQHSYLSLSVDSILAERVAVEAAEPLGVPVFPV' A
#
# COMPACT_ATOMS: atom_id res chain seq x y z
N MET A 1 5.40 5.26 -1.51
CA MET A 1 5.85 5.43 -0.11
C MET A 1 5.05 4.48 0.78
N ARG A 2 5.65 3.73 1.71
CA ARG A 2 4.88 2.89 2.65
C ARG A 2 4.55 3.67 3.92
N ILE A 3 3.29 3.68 4.35
CA ILE A 3 2.90 4.40 5.57
C ILE A 3 3.57 3.82 6.83
N SER A 4 3.88 2.52 6.83
CA SER A 4 4.57 1.83 7.93
C SER A 4 6.01 2.29 8.14
N GLU A 5 6.60 2.98 7.17
CA GLU A 5 7.94 3.57 7.24
C GLU A 5 7.89 5.06 7.63
N MET A 6 6.70 5.61 7.85
CA MET A 6 6.48 7.02 8.18
C MET A 6 6.16 7.21 9.66
N ASN A 7 6.56 8.37 10.20
CA ASN A 7 6.04 8.87 11.47
C ASN A 7 4.98 9.97 11.25
N TRP A 8 4.33 10.39 12.32
CA TRP A 8 3.26 11.40 12.25
C TRP A 8 3.71 12.72 11.60
N MET A 9 4.90 13.21 11.93
CA MET A 9 5.41 14.49 11.40
C MET A 9 5.64 14.42 9.88
N MET A 10 6.04 13.25 9.36
CA MET A 10 6.13 13.01 7.91
C MET A 10 4.75 13.03 7.25
N VAL A 11 3.74 12.42 7.88
CA VAL A 11 2.35 12.41 7.39
C VAL A 11 1.75 13.83 7.42
N GLU A 12 1.96 14.57 8.50
CA GLU A 12 1.53 15.97 8.60
C GLU A 12 2.18 16.83 7.47
N GLY A 13 3.46 16.58 7.18
CA GLY A 13 4.14 17.21 6.05
C GLY A 13 3.53 16.86 4.69
N TYR A 14 3.17 15.59 4.48
CA TYR A 14 2.50 15.11 3.27
C TYR A 14 1.13 15.77 3.07
N LEU A 15 0.32 15.87 4.13
CA LEU A 15 -1.06 16.40 4.10
C LEU A 15 -1.15 17.89 3.73
N LYS A 16 -0.04 18.62 3.75
CA LYS A 16 0.05 19.99 3.20
C LYS A 16 0.13 20.00 1.66
N LYS A 17 0.65 18.90 1.11
CA LYS A 17 0.89 18.53 -0.30
C LYS A 17 -0.34 18.04 -1.05
N ASP A 18 -0.89 16.98 -0.48
CA ASP A 18 -1.82 16.03 -1.10
C ASP A 18 -2.55 15.29 0.04
N ASP A 19 -3.75 14.78 -0.21
CA ASP A 19 -4.61 14.13 0.79
C ASP A 19 -5.00 12.70 0.40
N ARG A 20 -4.45 12.19 -0.71
CA ARG A 20 -4.74 10.85 -1.22
C ARG A 20 -3.95 9.78 -0.46
N CYS A 21 -4.48 8.57 -0.46
CA CYS A 21 -3.75 7.37 -0.08
C CYS A 21 -4.20 6.18 -0.93
N VAL A 22 -3.40 5.11 -0.90
CA VAL A 22 -3.79 3.83 -1.49
C VAL A 22 -3.97 2.82 -0.37
N LEU A 23 -5.13 2.19 -0.33
CA LEU A 23 -5.41 1.05 0.53
C LEU A 23 -5.46 -0.22 -0.35
N PRO A 24 -4.37 -1.01 -0.42
CA PRO A 24 -4.42 -2.29 -1.11
C PRO A 24 -5.37 -3.23 -0.37
N LEU A 25 -6.26 -3.89 -1.11
CA LEU A 25 -7.18 -4.88 -0.57
C LEU A 25 -6.94 -6.21 -1.30
N GLY A 26 -6.79 -7.27 -0.51
CA GLY A 26 -6.67 -8.64 -0.98
C GLY A 26 -7.69 -9.56 -0.31
N SER A 27 -7.41 -10.85 -0.40
CA SER A 27 -8.20 -11.94 0.17
C SER A 27 -7.26 -13.01 0.72
N THR A 28 -7.83 -13.89 1.55
CA THR A 28 -7.20 -15.16 1.94
C THR A 28 -8.05 -16.29 1.38
N GLU A 29 -7.60 -16.90 0.29
CA GLU A 29 -8.39 -17.86 -0.48
C GLU A 29 -7.54 -18.90 -1.22
N GLN A 30 -8.20 -19.98 -1.66
CA GLN A 30 -7.52 -21.12 -2.26
C GLN A 30 -6.91 -20.78 -3.63
N HIS A 31 -5.60 -21.05 -3.78
CA HIS A 31 -4.83 -20.80 -5.01
C HIS A 31 -3.94 -22.00 -5.41
N SER A 32 -4.45 -23.23 -5.24
CA SER A 32 -3.71 -24.47 -5.53
C SER A 32 -2.34 -24.49 -4.84
N TYR A 33 -1.23 -24.56 -5.58
CA TYR A 33 0.14 -24.59 -5.04
C TYR A 33 0.71 -23.22 -4.62
N LEU A 34 -0.06 -22.14 -4.71
CA LEU A 34 0.38 -20.80 -4.29
C LEU A 34 -0.04 -20.48 -2.85
N SER A 35 0.45 -19.35 -2.32
CA SER A 35 0.03 -18.82 -1.03
C SER A 35 -1.48 -18.57 -0.97
N LEU A 36 -2.10 -18.75 0.20
CA LEU A 36 -3.50 -18.34 0.40
C LEU A 36 -3.67 -16.82 0.35
N SER A 37 -2.59 -16.06 0.51
CA SER A 37 -2.59 -14.60 0.51
C SER A 37 -2.09 -13.99 -0.79
N VAL A 38 -2.15 -14.73 -1.91
CA VAL A 38 -1.70 -14.25 -3.24
C VAL A 38 -2.33 -12.91 -3.58
N ASP A 39 -3.63 -12.73 -3.32
CA ASP A 39 -4.33 -11.49 -3.63
C ASP A 39 -3.77 -10.30 -2.85
N SER A 40 -3.50 -10.46 -1.55
CA SER A 40 -2.86 -9.42 -0.74
C SER A 40 -1.44 -9.11 -1.22
N ILE A 41 -0.65 -10.15 -1.53
CA ILE A 41 0.74 -9.99 -1.99
C ILE A 41 0.79 -9.20 -3.31
N LEU A 42 -0.09 -9.53 -4.26
CA LEU A 42 -0.13 -8.86 -5.56
C LEU A 42 -0.75 -7.46 -5.46
N ALA A 43 -1.79 -7.27 -4.65
CA ALA A 43 -2.41 -5.97 -4.42
C ALA A 43 -1.42 -4.98 -3.78
N GLU A 44 -0.65 -5.40 -2.77
CA GLU A 44 0.38 -4.55 -2.16
C GLU A 44 1.45 -4.17 -3.19
N ARG A 45 1.94 -5.14 -3.97
CA ARG A 45 3.00 -4.90 -4.96
C ARG A 45 2.58 -3.88 -6.00
N VAL A 46 1.38 -4.05 -6.59
CA VAL A 46 0.84 -3.10 -7.58
C VAL A 46 0.63 -1.73 -6.96
N ALA A 47 0.09 -1.66 -5.74
CA ALA A 47 -0.15 -0.39 -5.05
C ALA A 47 1.15 0.38 -4.79
N VAL A 48 2.21 -0.29 -4.33
CA VAL A 48 3.52 0.34 -4.08
C VAL A 48 4.14 0.85 -5.37
N GLU A 49 4.21 0.02 -6.41
CA GLU A 49 4.84 0.39 -7.68
C GLU A 49 4.06 1.53 -8.39
N ALA A 50 2.72 1.53 -8.31
CA ALA A 50 1.90 2.58 -8.92
C ALA A 50 1.95 3.91 -8.13
N ALA A 51 2.03 3.86 -6.80
CA ALA A 51 2.01 5.05 -5.96
C ALA A 51 3.38 5.72 -5.83
N GLU A 52 4.47 4.99 -6.05
CA GLU A 52 5.85 5.50 -5.97
C GLU A 52 6.10 6.77 -6.80
N PRO A 53 5.83 6.82 -8.12
CA PRO A 53 6.08 8.01 -8.93
C PRO A 53 5.20 9.21 -8.56
N LEU A 54 4.09 8.97 -7.85
CA LEU A 54 3.15 10.02 -7.41
C LEU A 54 3.44 10.51 -6.00
N GLY A 55 4.34 9.85 -5.26
CA GLY A 55 4.61 10.18 -3.85
C GLY A 55 3.39 9.95 -2.94
N VAL A 56 2.47 9.07 -3.31
CA VAL A 56 1.27 8.76 -2.50
C VAL A 56 1.59 7.65 -1.50
N PRO A 57 1.17 7.77 -0.22
CA PRO A 57 1.38 6.74 0.78
C PRO A 57 0.46 5.53 0.57
N VAL A 58 1.04 4.34 0.72
CA VAL A 58 0.35 3.06 0.66
C VAL A 58 0.17 2.52 2.07
N PHE A 59 -1.07 2.17 2.42
CA PHE A 59 -1.44 1.61 3.70
C PHE A 59 -1.08 0.12 3.78
N PRO A 60 -0.97 -0.46 4.99
CA PRO A 60 -0.69 -1.88 5.14
C PRO A 60 -1.79 -2.73 4.49
N VAL A 61 -1.39 -3.88 3.93
CA VAL A 61 -2.28 -4.93 3.42
C VAL A 61 -2.59 -5.96 4.50
#